data_AF-A0A2N0P5A6-F1
#
_entry.id   AF-A0A2N0P5A6-F1
#
_cell.length_a   1.000
_cell.length_b   1.000
_cell.length_c   1.000
_cell.angle_alpha   90.00
_cell.angle_beta   90.00
_cell.angle_gamma   90.00
#
_symmetry.space_group_name_H-M   'P 1'
#
loop_
_entity.id
_entity.type
_entity.pdbx_description
1 polymer ?
#
loop_
_entity_poly.entity_id
_entity_poly.type
_entity_poly.pdbx_seq_one_letter_code
_entity_poly.pdbx_strand_id
1 'polypeptide(L)'
;MNSLKFVINERSLKFTYGVRISPEWEAGDPIERKESNGRIHKFHRMARRGDIVKPNQEFTSVQLPVFPTQNAINFLIYYTTEYSAQYCDEDGMEFLGNLLITLPDIHLGLERRVLFGLTFGRMEIIATAKNKQNGQNYQTTLKLDI
;
A
#
# COMPACT_ATOMS: atom_id res chain seq x y z
N MET A 1 -26.41 -4.61 34.57
CA MET A 1 -25.22 -5.32 34.07
C MET A 1 -24.57 -4.45 33.02
N ASN A 2 -23.57 -3.64 33.40
CA ASN A 2 -22.79 -2.87 32.44
C ASN A 2 -21.83 -3.84 31.75
N SER A 3 -22.09 -4.17 30.49
CA SER A 3 -21.08 -4.81 29.66
C SER A 3 -19.90 -3.85 29.54
N LEU A 4 -18.75 -4.23 30.06
CA LEU A 4 -17.48 -3.56 29.77
C LEU A 4 -17.26 -3.68 28.26
N LYS A 5 -17.69 -2.67 27.50
CA LYS A 5 -17.27 -2.47 26.12
C LYS A 5 -15.77 -2.17 26.18
N PHE A 6 -14.95 -3.18 25.93
CA PHE A 6 -13.53 -2.97 25.67
C PHE A 6 -13.40 -2.15 24.39
N VAL A 7 -13.22 -0.84 24.54
CA VAL A 7 -12.91 0.06 23.44
C VAL A 7 -11.39 0.10 23.33
N ILE A 8 -10.85 -0.46 22.24
CA ILE A 8 -9.45 -0.24 21.88
C ILE A 8 -9.36 1.22 21.41
N ASN A 9 -8.74 2.09 22.20
CA ASN A 9 -8.61 3.51 21.88
C ASN A 9 -7.44 3.80 20.93
N GLU A 10 -6.43 2.93 20.95
CA GLU A 10 -5.24 3.00 20.11
C GLU A 10 -4.53 1.64 20.12
N ARG A 11 -3.69 1.38 19.11
CA ARG A 11 -2.79 0.23 19.10
C ARG A 11 -1.41 0.63 18.58
N SER A 12 -0.36 0.05 19.16
CA SER A 12 0.98 0.14 18.59
C SER A 12 1.12 -0.88 17.46
N LEU A 13 1.59 -0.43 16.29
CA LEU A 13 1.79 -1.31 15.15
C LEU A 13 2.98 -2.25 15.38
N LYS A 14 2.75 -3.56 15.27
CA LYS A 14 3.81 -4.58 15.43
C LYS A 14 4.77 -4.66 14.24
N PHE A 15 4.35 -4.15 13.08
CA PHE A 15 5.08 -4.23 11.82
C PHE A 15 5.05 -2.88 11.10
N THR A 16 5.99 -2.70 10.19
CA THR A 16 5.99 -1.65 9.17
C THR A 16 5.19 -2.17 7.98
N TYR A 17 4.26 -1.36 7.48
CA TYR A 17 3.38 -1.71 6.35
C TYR A 17 3.63 -0.80 5.18
N GLY A 18 3.48 -1.34 3.98
CA GLY A 18 3.66 -0.57 2.77
C GLY A 18 3.16 -1.27 1.53
N VAL A 19 3.30 -0.60 0.41
CA VAL A 19 2.83 -1.05 -0.90
C VAL A 19 4.00 -1.06 -1.88
N ARG A 20 4.03 -2.04 -2.78
CA ARG A 20 5.00 -2.05 -3.88
C ARG A 20 4.70 -0.90 -4.83
N ILE A 21 5.70 -0.06 -5.06
CA ILE A 21 5.70 0.95 -6.11
C ILE A 21 6.72 0.58 -7.18
N SER A 22 6.56 1.16 -8.37
CA SER A 22 7.50 0.97 -9.47
C SER A 22 7.89 2.32 -10.05
N PRO A 23 8.71 3.16 -9.38
CA PRO A 23 9.22 4.41 -9.95
C PRO A 23 10.20 4.14 -11.10
N GLU A 24 10.57 5.20 -11.82
CA GLU A 24 11.70 5.13 -12.76
C GLU A 24 12.98 4.80 -11.98
N TRP A 25 13.87 4.02 -12.60
CA TRP A 25 15.19 3.79 -12.03
C TRP A 25 16.02 5.07 -12.19
N GLU A 26 16.68 5.51 -11.13
CA GLU A 26 17.50 6.73 -11.13
C GLU A 26 18.96 6.44 -10.79
N ALA A 27 19.86 7.38 -11.12
CA ALA A 27 21.26 7.27 -10.76
C ALA A 27 21.42 7.25 -9.22
N GLY A 28 21.92 6.13 -8.70
CA GLY A 28 21.99 5.85 -7.25
C GLY A 28 21.16 4.64 -6.84
N ASP A 29 20.19 4.23 -7.65
CA ASP A 29 19.52 2.95 -7.48
C ASP A 29 20.45 1.78 -7.85
N PRO A 30 20.34 0.62 -7.17
CA PRO A 30 21.13 -0.55 -7.50
C PRO A 30 20.80 -1.04 -8.92
N ILE A 31 21.84 -1.26 -9.73
CA ILE A 31 21.68 -1.57 -11.16
C ILE A 31 21.08 -2.97 -11.37
N GLU A 32 21.39 -3.90 -10.48
CA GLU A 32 20.87 -5.27 -10.47
C GLU A 32 19.37 -5.36 -10.20
N ARG A 33 18.77 -4.27 -9.68
CA ARG A 33 17.32 -4.14 -9.42
C ARG A 33 16.59 -3.38 -10.52
N LYS A 34 17.28 -3.01 -11.61
CA LYS A 34 16.69 -2.34 -12.75
C LYS A 34 15.95 -3.34 -13.63
N GLU A 35 14.65 -3.13 -13.76
CA GLU A 35 13.77 -3.88 -14.65
C GLU A 35 14.03 -3.54 -16.12
N SER A 36 13.65 -4.44 -17.03
CA SER A 36 13.83 -4.24 -18.49
C SER A 36 13.11 -3.01 -19.03
N ASN A 37 12.05 -2.55 -18.36
CA ASN A 37 11.29 -1.35 -18.68
C ASN A 37 11.93 -0.05 -18.13
N GLY A 38 13.14 -0.13 -17.55
CA GLY A 38 13.86 1.02 -17.01
C GLY A 38 13.39 1.46 -15.62
N ARG A 39 12.65 0.63 -14.89
CA ARG A 39 12.07 0.93 -13.57
C ARG A 39 12.67 0.06 -12.49
N ILE A 40 12.24 0.27 -11.26
CA ILE A 40 12.68 -0.49 -10.09
C ILE A 40 11.51 -0.72 -9.15
N HIS A 41 11.39 -1.91 -8.56
CA HIS A 41 10.39 -2.18 -7.53
C HIS A 41 10.89 -1.72 -6.16
N LYS A 42 10.16 -0.81 -5.51
CA LYS A 42 10.48 -0.33 -4.14
C LYS A 42 9.32 -0.58 -3.18
N PHE A 43 9.64 -0.71 -1.91
CA PHE A 43 8.68 -0.73 -0.82
C PHE A 43 8.36 0.70 -0.39
N HIS A 44 7.15 1.17 -0.69
CA HIS A 44 6.68 2.45 -0.20
C HIS A 44 6.03 2.27 1.17
N ARG A 45 6.76 2.64 2.23
CA ARG A 45 6.26 2.61 3.61
C ARG A 45 5.06 3.55 3.78
N MET A 46 3.96 2.99 4.26
CA MET A 46 2.71 3.71 4.56
C MET A 46 2.55 3.96 6.06
N ALA A 47 2.93 2.97 6.90
CA ALA A 47 2.88 3.07 8.35
C ALA A 47 4.08 2.32 8.96
N ARG A 48 4.63 2.82 10.07
CA ARG A 48 5.86 2.28 10.66
C ARG A 48 5.56 1.41 11.87
N ARG A 49 6.36 0.37 12.07
CA ARG A 49 6.41 -0.37 13.33
C ARG A 49 6.61 0.60 14.50
N GLY A 50 5.84 0.39 15.57
CA GLY A 50 5.86 1.21 16.77
C GLY A 50 4.89 2.39 16.74
N ASP A 51 4.41 2.81 15.56
CA ASP A 51 3.43 3.90 15.45
C ASP A 51 2.18 3.58 16.28
N ILE A 52 1.72 4.55 17.05
CA ILE A 52 0.47 4.47 17.79
C ILE A 52 -0.64 4.97 16.86
N VAL A 53 -1.54 4.07 16.48
CA VAL A 53 -2.64 4.38 15.56
C VAL A 53 -3.99 4.34 16.27
N LYS A 54 -4.84 5.32 15.97
CA LYS A 54 -6.23 5.35 16.44
C LYS A 54 -7.09 4.38 15.62
N PRO A 55 -8.23 3.92 16.15
CA PRO A 55 -9.20 3.14 15.38
C PRO A 55 -9.58 3.84 14.08
N ASN A 56 -9.47 3.10 12.98
CA ASN A 56 -9.78 3.56 11.63
C ASN A 56 -8.88 4.71 11.14
N GLN A 57 -7.70 4.87 11.72
CA GLN A 57 -6.70 5.79 11.18
C GLN A 57 -6.23 5.29 9.82
N GLU A 58 -6.32 6.17 8.83
CA GLU A 58 -5.98 5.92 7.44
C GLU A 58 -4.65 6.58 7.08
N PHE A 59 -3.80 5.84 6.38
CA PHE A 59 -2.58 6.33 5.75
C PHE A 59 -2.78 6.27 4.24
N THR A 60 -2.52 7.36 3.53
CA THR A 60 -2.81 7.45 2.10
C THR A 60 -1.59 7.83 1.28
N SER A 61 -1.60 7.42 0.01
CA SER A 61 -0.57 7.75 -0.98
C SER A 61 -1.21 7.85 -2.36
N VAL A 62 -0.81 8.86 -3.12
CA VAL A 62 -1.28 9.03 -4.51
C VAL A 62 -0.40 8.18 -5.43
N GLN A 63 -1.05 7.37 -6.24
CA GLN A 63 -0.44 6.43 -7.15
C GLN A 63 -0.87 6.74 -8.58
N LEU A 64 0.07 6.61 -9.51
CA LEU A 64 -0.13 6.80 -10.94
C LEU A 64 0.08 5.44 -11.66
N PRO A 65 -0.55 5.22 -12.82
CA PRO A 65 -0.19 4.09 -13.67
C PRO A 65 1.29 4.17 -14.07
N VAL A 66 1.89 3.01 -14.29
CA VAL A 66 3.28 2.91 -14.74
C VAL A 66 3.39 3.19 -16.24
N PHE A 67 2.39 2.76 -17.01
CA PHE A 67 2.33 2.97 -18.45
C PHE A 67 1.08 3.77 -18.85
N PRO A 68 1.16 4.63 -19.89
CA PRO A 68 0.01 5.40 -20.36
C PRO A 68 -1.20 4.53 -20.73
N THR A 69 -0.97 3.31 -21.23
CA THR A 69 -2.01 2.37 -21.69
C THR A 69 -2.46 1.37 -20.63
N GLN A 70 -1.89 1.42 -19.41
CA GLN A 70 -2.21 0.47 -18.34
C GLN A 70 -3.69 0.56 -17.94
N ASN A 71 -4.42 -0.55 -17.98
CA ASN A 71 -5.87 -0.60 -17.76
C ASN A 71 -6.28 -1.16 -16.38
N ALA A 72 -5.30 -1.52 -15.55
CA ALA A 72 -5.49 -2.04 -14.20
C ALA A 72 -4.27 -1.74 -13.34
N ILE A 73 -4.47 -1.61 -12.02
CA ILE A 73 -3.37 -1.53 -11.05
C ILE A 73 -3.57 -2.66 -10.04
N ASN A 74 -2.53 -3.47 -9.83
CA ASN A 74 -2.49 -4.44 -8.74
C ASN A 74 -1.60 -3.90 -7.62
N PHE A 75 -2.21 -3.37 -6.57
CA PHE A 75 -1.50 -2.94 -5.38
C PHE A 75 -1.09 -4.19 -4.59
N LEU A 76 0.21 -4.43 -4.47
CA LEU A 76 0.76 -5.52 -3.65
C LEU A 76 1.17 -4.92 -2.29
N ILE A 77 0.55 -5.39 -1.22
CA ILE A 77 0.77 -4.90 0.14
C ILE A 77 1.73 -5.86 0.85
N TYR A 78 2.72 -5.29 1.50
CA TYR A 78 3.73 -6.02 2.26
C TYR A 78 3.86 -5.48 3.68
N TYR A 79 4.43 -6.29 4.55
CA TYR A 79 4.80 -5.90 5.90
C TYR A 79 6.14 -6.50 6.30
N THR A 80 6.79 -5.89 7.30
CA THR A 80 8.06 -6.36 7.84
C THR A 80 8.23 -5.94 9.29
N THR A 81 9.05 -6.67 10.05
CA THR A 81 9.48 -6.28 11.39
C THR A 81 10.53 -5.16 11.37
N GLU A 82 11.16 -4.91 10.21
CA GLU A 82 12.16 -3.85 10.05
C GLU A 82 11.55 -2.44 10.08
N TYR A 83 12.30 -1.47 10.60
CA TYR A 83 11.83 -0.09 10.70
C TYR A 83 12.01 0.71 9.39
N SER A 84 12.94 0.29 8.53
CA SER A 84 13.42 1.07 7.38
C SER A 84 13.71 0.26 6.13
N ALA A 85 12.81 -0.66 5.76
CA ALA A 85 12.91 -1.41 4.51
C ALA A 85 12.78 -0.52 3.27
N GLN A 86 13.51 -0.85 2.20
CA GLN A 86 13.51 -0.11 0.93
C GLN A 86 12.94 -0.92 -0.25
N TYR A 87 13.12 -2.24 -0.25
CA TYR A 87 12.67 -3.13 -1.33
C TYR A 87 11.73 -4.23 -0.82
N CYS A 88 10.85 -4.72 -1.71
CA CYS A 88 9.82 -5.70 -1.36
C CYS A 88 10.34 -7.14 -1.24
N ASP A 89 11.62 -7.36 -1.53
CA ASP A 89 12.31 -8.66 -1.50
C ASP A 89 13.45 -8.70 -0.47
N GLU A 90 13.51 -7.69 0.42
CA GLU A 90 14.45 -7.69 1.54
C GLU A 90 14.12 -8.80 2.55
N ASP A 91 15.13 -9.24 3.29
CA ASP A 91 14.99 -10.21 4.37
C ASP A 91 13.94 -9.74 5.39
N GLY A 92 13.01 -10.63 5.74
CA GLY A 92 11.93 -10.33 6.68
C GLY A 92 10.78 -9.51 6.08
N MET A 93 10.73 -9.33 4.75
CA MET A 93 9.56 -8.80 4.05
C MET A 93 8.56 -9.92 3.76
N GLU A 94 7.30 -9.70 4.13
CA GLU A 94 6.21 -10.65 3.95
C GLU A 94 5.07 -10.05 3.12
N PHE A 95 4.52 -10.84 2.20
CA PHE A 95 3.36 -10.44 1.41
C PHE A 95 2.09 -10.56 2.24
N LEU A 96 1.34 -9.46 2.38
CA LEU A 96 0.09 -9.43 3.14
C LEU A 96 -1.14 -9.74 2.28
N GLY A 97 -1.11 -9.33 1.01
CA GLY A 97 -2.25 -9.42 0.12
C GLY A 97 -2.23 -8.35 -0.95
N ASN A 98 -3.27 -8.31 -1.77
CA ASN A 98 -3.35 -7.38 -2.89
C ASN A 98 -4.74 -6.77 -3.09
N LEU A 99 -4.76 -5.62 -3.75
CA LEU A 99 -5.96 -4.96 -4.24
C LEU A 99 -5.81 -4.69 -5.75
N LEU A 100 -6.57 -5.45 -6.55
CA LEU A 100 -6.66 -5.24 -7.99
C LEU A 100 -7.79 -4.27 -8.32
N ILE A 101 -7.48 -3.23 -9.10
CA ILE A 101 -8.45 -2.26 -9.59
C ILE A 101 -8.41 -2.16 -11.11
N THR A 102 -9.53 -1.77 -11.72
CA THR A 102 -9.57 -1.37 -13.12
C THR A 102 -9.29 0.12 -13.27
N LEU A 103 -8.74 0.51 -14.42
CA LEU A 103 -8.33 1.88 -14.76
C LEU A 103 -8.78 2.22 -16.19
N PRO A 104 -10.09 2.35 -16.44
CA PRO A 104 -10.69 2.33 -17.79
C PRO A 104 -10.40 3.57 -18.63
N ASP A 105 -10.09 4.72 -18.03
CA ASP A 105 -9.94 6.02 -18.70
C ASP A 105 -8.61 6.17 -19.46
N ILE A 106 -8.18 5.15 -20.20
CA ILE A 106 -6.84 5.00 -20.82
C ILE A 106 -6.44 6.22 -21.67
N HIS A 107 -7.40 6.93 -22.26
CA HIS A 107 -7.18 8.16 -23.03
C HIS A 107 -6.48 9.29 -22.23
N LEU A 108 -6.52 9.24 -20.90
CA LEU A 108 -5.84 10.20 -20.01
C LEU A 108 -4.35 9.87 -19.76
N GLY A 109 -3.82 8.78 -20.32
CA GLY A 109 -2.40 8.44 -20.24
C GLY A 109 -1.92 8.23 -18.80
N LEU A 110 -0.91 8.99 -18.36
CA LEU A 110 -0.37 8.89 -16.99
C LEU A 110 -1.14 9.73 -15.96
N GLU A 111 -2.01 10.65 -16.37
CA GLU A 111 -2.72 11.58 -15.47
C GLU A 111 -3.94 10.95 -14.77
N ARG A 112 -3.86 9.65 -14.46
CA ARG A 112 -4.91 8.87 -13.82
C ARG A 112 -4.54 8.60 -12.37
N ARG A 113 -4.82 9.58 -11.52
CA ARG A 113 -4.51 9.53 -10.09
C ARG A 113 -5.43 8.57 -9.35
N VAL A 114 -4.82 7.66 -8.60
CA VAL A 114 -5.50 6.77 -7.67
C VAL A 114 -5.02 7.11 -6.26
N LEU A 115 -5.94 7.39 -5.34
CA LEU A 115 -5.60 7.50 -3.93
C LEU A 115 -5.70 6.12 -3.31
N PHE A 116 -4.55 5.55 -3.01
CA PHE A 116 -4.44 4.30 -2.26
C PHE A 116 -4.43 4.61 -0.76
N GLY A 117 -5.11 3.77 0.03
CA GLY A 117 -5.21 3.92 1.48
C GLY A 117 -4.97 2.60 2.20
N LEU A 118 -4.33 2.66 3.38
CA LEU A 118 -4.30 1.60 4.36
C LEU A 118 -4.93 2.12 5.66
N THR A 119 -6.02 1.48 6.06
CA THR A 119 -6.78 1.82 7.26
C THR A 119 -6.60 0.74 8.30
N PHE A 120 -6.16 1.13 9.50
CA PHE A 120 -5.99 0.21 10.62
C PHE A 120 -7.27 0.19 11.46
N GLY A 121 -8.10 -0.83 11.22
CA GLY A 121 -9.27 -1.12 12.02
C GLY A 121 -8.89 -1.71 13.39
N ARG A 122 -9.90 -2.22 14.11
CA ARG A 122 -9.67 -2.84 15.42
C ARG A 122 -8.83 -4.12 15.31
N MET A 123 -9.26 -5.03 14.45
CA MET A 123 -8.59 -6.32 14.21
C MET A 123 -8.08 -6.48 12.78
N GLU A 124 -8.61 -5.70 11.84
CA GLU A 124 -8.32 -5.83 10.42
C GLU A 124 -7.53 -4.63 9.88
N ILE A 125 -6.91 -4.83 8.72
CA ILE A 125 -6.35 -3.76 7.89
C ILE A 125 -7.19 -3.71 6.62
N ILE A 126 -7.67 -2.53 6.25
CA ILE A 126 -8.44 -2.33 5.03
C ILE A 126 -7.56 -1.59 4.03
N ALA A 127 -7.35 -2.18 2.86
CA ALA A 127 -6.75 -1.47 1.74
C ALA A 127 -7.84 -0.88 0.86
N THR A 128 -7.71 0.39 0.50
CA THR A 128 -8.66 1.11 -0.36
C THR A 128 -7.93 1.69 -1.56
N ALA A 129 -8.66 1.85 -2.66
CA ALA A 129 -8.17 2.56 -3.83
C ALA A 129 -9.32 3.36 -4.45
N LYS A 130 -9.14 4.68 -4.55
CA LYS A 130 -10.10 5.61 -5.13
C LYS A 130 -9.55 6.22 -6.40
N ASN A 131 -10.14 5.91 -7.55
CA ASN A 131 -9.87 6.60 -8.80
C ASN A 131 -10.40 8.05 -8.68
N LYS A 132 -9.50 9.03 -8.80
CA LYS A 132 -9.84 10.44 -8.63
C LYS A 132 -10.54 11.06 -9.85
N GLN A 133 -10.48 10.41 -11.01
CA GLN A 133 -11.10 10.91 -12.24
C GLN A 133 -12.59 10.58 -12.30
N ASN A 134 -12.94 9.32 -12.04
CA ASN A 134 -14.31 8.83 -12.21
C ASN A 134 -15.00 8.46 -10.88
N GLY A 135 -14.28 8.56 -9.75
CA GLY A 135 -14.83 8.30 -8.42
C GLY A 135 -14.99 6.82 -8.07
N GLN A 136 -14.60 5.88 -8.93
CA GLN A 136 -14.63 4.45 -8.63
C GLN A 136 -13.78 4.13 -7.39
N ASN A 137 -14.35 3.33 -6.49
CA ASN A 137 -13.72 2.93 -5.24
C ASN A 137 -13.66 1.41 -5.14
N TYR A 138 -12.52 0.92 -4.69
CA TYR A 138 -12.26 -0.49 -4.45
C TYR A 138 -11.75 -0.64 -3.03
N GLN A 139 -12.02 -1.79 -2.41
CA GLN A 139 -11.47 -2.11 -1.11
C GLN A 139 -11.26 -3.62 -0.96
N THR A 140 -10.33 -3.99 -0.09
CA THR A 140 -10.17 -5.37 0.39
C THR A 140 -9.79 -5.35 1.86
N THR A 141 -10.18 -6.40 2.58
CA THR A 141 -9.78 -6.61 3.97
C THR A 141 -8.60 -7.57 4.01
N LEU A 142 -7.49 -7.11 4.58
CA LEU A 142 -6.28 -7.87 4.77
C LEU A 142 -6.32 -8.51 6.16
N LYS A 143 -6.05 -9.81 6.20
CA LYS A 143 -5.93 -10.57 7.45
C LYS A 143 -4.46 -10.89 7.67
N LEU A 144 -4.01 -10.55 8.85
CA LEU A 144 -2.71 -10.95 9.37
C LEU A 144 -2.95 -12.22 10.19
N ASP A 145 -2.43 -13.35 9.71
CA ASP A 145 -2.46 -14.60 10.45
C ASP A 145 -1.30 -14.59 11.47
N ILE A 146 -1.55 -14.01 12.66
CA ILE A 146 -0.59 -13.83 13.77
C ILE A 146 -1.19 -14.26 15.11
#